data_AF-A0AAN8K6J1-F1
#
_entry.id   AF-A0AAN8K6J1-F1
#
_cell.length_a   1.000
_cell.length_b   1.000
_cell.length_c   1.000
_cell.angle_alpha   90.00
_cell.angle_beta   90.00
_cell.angle_gamma   90.00
#
_symmetry.space_group_name_H-M   'P 1'
#
loop_
_entity.id
_entity.type
_entity.pdbx_description
1 polymer ?
#
loop_
_entity_poly.entity_id
_entity_poly.type
_entity_poly.pdbx_seq_one_letter_code
_entity_poly.pdbx_strand_id
1 'polypeptide(L)'
;MTEREHRKKKQYWRATQRQYRQNKKQIDGFITPPMSPDSEPAQSAETERKRRGRKKVKRDRSAVYRRLELQNKTRLLNMYKKRLERANKRTKEQAPDTPRTKTAKLLAGRSVSRNVKKTLIFHHCLTAEIRKKLRKNKDKSCRRILMNKMMGKYKMVRRIKQQFGIRKRNDKKTFRKSCMEAVAQNVKELLERDDSSRVAAGKKMTITRN
;
A
#
# COMPACT_ATOMS: atom_id res chain seq x y z
N MET A 1 -33.40 13.05 -13.55
CA MET A 1 -33.14 14.50 -13.43
C MET A 1 -31.80 14.83 -14.04
N THR A 2 -31.74 15.86 -14.88
CA THR A 2 -30.49 16.34 -15.50
C THR A 2 -29.70 17.25 -14.54
N GLU A 3 -28.40 17.45 -14.79
CA GLU A 3 -27.57 18.36 -13.97
C GLU A 3 -28.11 19.80 -13.94
N ARG A 4 -28.74 20.24 -15.05
CA ARG A 4 -29.38 21.56 -15.16
C ARG A 4 -30.60 21.68 -14.24
N GLU A 5 -31.42 20.64 -14.14
CA GLU A 5 -32.56 20.58 -13.21
C GLU A 5 -32.10 20.61 -11.75
N HIS A 6 -31.01 19.89 -11.43
CA HIS A 6 -30.45 19.91 -10.08
C HIS A 6 -29.92 21.29 -9.69
N ARG A 7 -29.32 22.04 -10.63
CA ARG A 7 -28.92 23.44 -10.40
C ARG A 7 -30.13 24.35 -10.17
N LYS A 8 -31.18 24.24 -11.00
CA LYS A 8 -32.42 25.03 -10.84
C LYS A 8 -33.06 24.79 -9.48
N LYS A 9 -33.21 23.52 -9.06
CA LYS A 9 -33.78 23.16 -7.75
C LYS A 9 -32.97 23.73 -6.59
N LYS A 10 -31.64 23.69 -6.69
CA LYS A 10 -30.73 24.26 -5.68
C LYS A 10 -30.77 25.79 -5.64
N GLN A 11 -30.93 26.44 -6.78
CA GLN A 11 -31.08 27.89 -6.87
C GLN A 11 -32.40 28.35 -6.25
N TYR A 12 -33.49 27.67 -6.58
CA TYR A 12 -34.82 27.90 -5.99
C TYR A 12 -34.75 27.74 -4.47
N TRP A 13 -34.26 26.62 -3.96
CA TRP A 13 -34.13 26.37 -2.51
C TRP A 13 -33.32 27.45 -1.79
N ARG A 14 -32.23 27.93 -2.41
CA ARG A 14 -31.42 29.03 -1.85
C ARG A 14 -32.18 30.35 -1.78
N ALA A 15 -32.99 30.66 -2.79
CA ALA A 15 -33.82 31.86 -2.81
C ALA A 15 -34.91 31.80 -1.73
N THR A 16 -35.63 30.68 -1.64
CA THR A 16 -36.68 30.46 -0.64
C THR A 16 -36.13 30.52 0.79
N GLN A 17 -34.95 29.92 1.04
CA GLN A 17 -34.29 29.99 2.34
C GLN A 17 -33.82 31.38 2.72
N ARG A 18 -33.42 32.22 1.75
CA ARG A 18 -33.08 33.63 2.02
C ARG A 18 -34.31 34.42 2.42
N GLN A 19 -35.42 34.27 1.68
CA GLN A 19 -36.68 34.93 2.00
C GLN A 19 -37.19 34.50 3.38
N TYR A 20 -37.20 33.20 3.68
CA TYR A 20 -37.59 32.70 5.00
C TYR A 20 -36.77 33.33 6.14
N ARG A 21 -35.45 33.45 5.97
CA ARG A 21 -34.58 34.10 6.98
C ARG A 21 -34.82 35.60 7.11
N GLN A 22 -35.15 36.29 6.03
CA GLN A 22 -35.50 37.71 6.08
C GLN A 22 -36.82 37.93 6.80
N ASN A 23 -37.85 37.16 6.45
CA ASN A 23 -39.16 37.24 7.10
C ASN A 23 -39.07 36.87 8.58
N LYS A 24 -38.30 35.82 8.93
CA LYS A 24 -38.07 35.46 10.33
C LYS A 24 -37.37 36.58 11.11
N LYS A 25 -36.38 37.25 10.53
CA LYS A 25 -35.73 38.40 11.18
C LYS A 25 -36.66 39.59 11.40
N GLN A 26 -37.60 39.84 10.48
CA GLN A 26 -38.60 40.88 10.65
C GLN A 26 -39.61 40.52 11.75
N ILE A 27 -40.03 39.25 11.82
CA ILE A 27 -40.93 38.75 12.87
C ILE A 27 -40.25 38.78 14.24
N ASP A 28 -39.02 38.25 14.34
CA ASP A 28 -38.24 38.26 15.60
C ASP A 28 -37.93 39.71 16.04
N GLY A 29 -37.75 40.63 15.10
CA GLY A 29 -37.56 42.06 15.36
C GLY A 29 -38.83 42.80 15.79
N PHE A 30 -40.02 42.25 15.52
CA PHE A 30 -41.32 42.82 15.92
C PHE A 30 -41.78 42.32 17.30
N ILE A 31 -41.38 41.11 17.70
CA ILE A 31 -41.80 40.47 18.97
C ILE A 31 -40.94 40.91 20.16
N THR A 32 -39.78 41.53 19.92
CA THR A 32 -38.86 41.95 20.99
C THR A 32 -39.03 43.45 21.28
N PRO A 33 -39.39 43.88 22.50
CA PRO A 33 -39.50 45.30 22.83
C PRO A 33 -38.17 46.04 22.60
N PRO A 34 -38.18 47.34 22.25
CA PRO A 34 -36.96 48.10 22.02
C PRO A 34 -36.10 48.07 23.28
N MET A 35 -34.82 47.68 23.11
CA MET A 35 -33.87 47.66 24.22
C MET A 35 -33.72 49.07 24.81
N SER A 36 -33.78 49.17 26.14
CA SER A 36 -33.46 50.39 26.88
C SER A 36 -32.06 50.92 26.52
N PRO A 37 -31.81 52.25 26.60
CA PRO A 37 -30.66 52.88 25.94
C PRO A 37 -29.27 52.53 26.51
N ASP A 38 -29.16 51.77 27.61
CA ASP A 38 -27.88 51.55 28.31
C ASP A 38 -27.26 50.15 28.12
N SER A 39 -27.69 49.39 27.11
CA SER A 39 -27.01 48.14 26.77
C SER A 39 -25.99 48.36 25.67
N GLU A 40 -24.79 48.82 26.06
CA GLU A 40 -23.59 48.64 25.25
C GLU A 40 -23.59 47.20 24.69
N PRO A 41 -23.57 46.98 23.37
CA PRO A 41 -23.53 45.64 22.84
C PRO A 41 -22.15 45.10 23.21
N ALA A 42 -22.10 44.30 24.28
CA ALA A 42 -20.95 43.50 24.61
C ALA A 42 -20.67 42.61 23.39
N GLN A 43 -19.86 43.12 22.46
CA GLN A 43 -19.34 42.38 21.33
C GLN A 43 -18.38 41.36 21.93
N SER A 44 -18.98 40.26 22.35
CA SER A 44 -18.39 39.28 23.23
C SER A 44 -17.05 38.81 22.69
N ALA A 45 -16.02 38.84 23.53
CA ALA A 45 -14.71 38.25 23.24
C ALA A 45 -14.83 36.78 22.76
N GLU A 46 -15.94 36.13 23.10
CA GLU A 46 -16.39 34.82 22.64
C GLU A 46 -16.58 34.74 21.10
N THR A 47 -17.16 35.76 20.47
CA THR A 47 -17.32 35.85 19.00
C THR A 47 -15.98 35.98 18.28
N GLU A 48 -15.06 36.79 18.82
CA GLU A 48 -13.74 37.03 18.27
C GLU A 48 -12.86 35.77 18.37
N ARG A 49 -12.89 35.07 19.52
CA ARG A 49 -12.23 33.76 19.73
C ARG A 49 -12.77 32.69 18.77
N LYS A 50 -14.10 32.57 18.63
CA LYS A 50 -14.73 31.63 17.68
C LYS A 50 -14.35 31.94 16.22
N ARG A 51 -14.25 33.22 15.85
CA ARG A 51 -13.83 33.67 14.51
C ARG A 51 -12.35 33.38 14.23
N ARG A 52 -11.46 33.57 15.21
CA ARG A 52 -10.03 33.19 15.13
C ARG A 52 -9.84 31.67 14.99
N GLY A 53 -10.58 30.88 15.76
CA GLY A 53 -10.59 29.41 15.64
C GLY A 53 -11.01 28.93 14.25
N ARG A 54 -12.07 29.51 13.67
CA ARG A 54 -12.51 29.19 12.29
C ARG A 54 -11.47 29.54 11.23
N LYS A 55 -10.74 30.66 11.38
CA LYS A 55 -9.63 31.01 10.48
C LYS A 55 -8.49 29.99 10.55
N LYS A 56 -8.13 29.52 11.75
CA LYS A 56 -7.13 28.47 11.97
C LYS A 56 -7.55 27.15 11.29
N VAL A 57 -8.76 26.67 11.57
CA VAL A 57 -9.30 25.44 10.96
C VAL A 57 -9.34 25.54 9.43
N LYS A 58 -9.72 26.70 8.86
CA LYS A 58 -9.71 26.90 7.41
C LYS A 58 -8.29 26.82 6.82
N ARG A 59 -7.30 27.38 7.52
CA ARG A 59 -5.88 27.31 7.12
C ARG A 59 -5.35 25.88 7.21
N ASP A 60 -5.69 25.16 8.27
CA ASP A 60 -5.25 23.77 8.47
C ASP A 60 -5.88 22.86 7.41
N ARG A 61 -7.18 23.00 7.14
CA ARG A 61 -7.85 22.29 6.04
C ARG A 61 -7.20 22.58 4.68
N SER A 62 -6.92 23.86 4.37
CA SER A 62 -6.30 24.21 3.08
C SER A 62 -4.86 23.70 2.96
N ALA A 63 -4.11 23.61 4.06
CA ALA A 63 -2.78 22.99 4.08
C ALA A 63 -2.87 21.48 3.80
N VAL A 64 -3.84 20.78 4.40
CA VAL A 64 -4.08 19.35 4.15
C VAL A 64 -4.46 19.11 2.69
N TYR A 65 -5.38 19.89 2.12
CA TYR A 65 -5.77 19.75 0.71
C TYR A 65 -4.59 19.97 -0.25
N ARG A 66 -3.76 20.98 -0.01
CA ARG A 66 -2.53 21.21 -0.80
C ARG A 66 -1.57 20.03 -0.71
N ARG A 67 -1.41 19.43 0.48
CA ARG A 67 -0.58 18.24 0.67
C ARG A 67 -1.12 17.03 -0.10
N LEU A 68 -2.43 16.79 -0.05
CA LEU A 68 -3.08 15.72 -0.80
C LEU A 68 -2.96 15.92 -2.32
N GLU A 69 -3.13 17.15 -2.79
CA GLU A 69 -2.96 17.49 -4.20
C GLU A 69 -1.53 17.23 -4.68
N LEU A 70 -0.52 17.60 -3.88
CA LEU A 70 0.88 17.31 -4.18
C LEU A 70 1.16 15.80 -4.21
N GLN A 71 0.60 15.03 -3.27
CA GLN A 71 0.70 13.56 -3.28
C GLN A 71 0.04 12.93 -4.52
N ASN A 72 -1.10 13.47 -4.97
CA ASN A 72 -1.75 13.00 -6.19
C ASN A 72 -0.93 13.35 -7.43
N LYS A 73 -0.41 14.58 -7.53
CA LYS A 73 0.47 15.01 -8.62
C LYS A 73 1.74 14.16 -8.70
N THR A 74 2.39 13.89 -7.57
CA THR A 74 3.58 13.00 -7.51
C THR A 74 3.26 11.57 -7.89
N ARG A 75 2.11 11.01 -7.46
CA ARG A 75 1.65 9.68 -7.91
C ARG A 75 1.43 9.63 -9.42
N LEU A 76 0.76 10.63 -9.99
CA LEU A 76 0.54 10.74 -11.43
C LEU A 76 1.87 10.87 -12.18
N LEU A 77 2.77 11.73 -11.73
CA LEU A 77 4.10 11.90 -12.30
C LEU A 77 4.88 10.57 -12.32
N ASN A 78 4.87 9.83 -11.22
CA ASN A 78 5.50 8.50 -11.15
C ASN A 78 4.84 7.48 -12.08
N MET A 79 3.51 7.52 -12.21
CA MET A 79 2.78 6.68 -13.17
C MET A 79 3.20 6.99 -14.61
N TYR A 80 3.24 8.27 -14.99
CA TYR A 80 3.63 8.70 -16.32
C TYR A 80 5.11 8.43 -16.62
N LYS A 81 6.03 8.67 -15.67
CA LYS A 81 7.44 8.26 -15.77
C LYS A 81 7.57 6.76 -16.07
N LYS A 82 6.91 5.91 -15.28
CA LYS A 82 6.91 4.45 -15.51
C LYS A 82 6.23 4.05 -16.83
N ARG A 83 5.25 4.81 -17.30
CA ARG A 83 4.61 4.57 -18.61
C ARG A 83 5.58 4.91 -19.74
N LEU A 84 6.24 6.06 -19.67
CA LEU A 84 7.25 6.51 -20.63
C LEU A 84 8.44 5.54 -20.68
N GLU A 85 8.98 5.13 -19.53
CA GLU A 85 10.04 4.11 -19.48
C GLU A 85 9.65 2.80 -20.17
N ARG A 86 8.40 2.36 -19.99
CA ARG A 86 7.88 1.14 -20.64
C ARG A 86 7.69 1.33 -22.14
N ALA A 87 7.25 2.50 -22.58
CA ALA A 87 7.13 2.84 -24.00
C ALA A 87 8.52 2.86 -24.65
N ASN A 88 9.47 3.61 -24.08
CA ASN A 88 10.84 3.70 -24.58
C ASN A 88 11.55 2.34 -24.62
N LYS A 89 11.29 1.44 -23.66
CA LYS A 89 11.80 0.06 -23.69
C LYS A 89 11.21 -0.80 -24.81
N ARG A 90 10.04 -0.45 -25.34
CA ARG A 90 9.41 -1.13 -26.49
C ARG A 90 9.92 -0.57 -27.81
N THR A 91 10.13 0.76 -27.88
CA THR A 91 10.61 1.45 -29.09
C THR A 91 12.10 1.26 -29.32
N LYS A 92 12.91 1.13 -28.26
CA LYS A 92 14.30 0.68 -28.40
C LYS A 92 14.28 -0.80 -28.80
N GLU A 93 14.41 -1.05 -30.09
CA GLU A 93 14.52 -2.38 -30.74
C GLU A 93 15.61 -3.29 -30.12
N GLN A 94 16.44 -2.76 -29.22
CA GLN A 94 17.58 -3.44 -28.61
C GLN A 94 17.29 -4.13 -27.27
N ALA A 95 16.07 -4.06 -26.72
CA ALA A 95 15.77 -4.79 -25.50
C ALA A 95 15.75 -6.31 -25.78
N PRO A 96 16.64 -7.11 -25.16
CA PRO A 96 16.73 -8.53 -25.46
C PRO A 96 15.41 -9.22 -25.10
N ASP A 97 14.86 -9.97 -26.05
CA ASP A 97 13.57 -10.62 -25.87
C ASP A 97 13.54 -11.52 -24.64
N THR A 98 12.51 -11.33 -23.79
CA THR A 98 12.27 -12.23 -22.67
C THR A 98 11.84 -13.61 -23.17
N PRO A 99 12.04 -14.70 -22.41
CA PRO A 99 11.59 -16.04 -22.82
C PRO A 99 10.10 -16.11 -23.22
N ARG A 100 9.25 -15.32 -22.56
CA ARG A 100 7.83 -15.18 -22.89
C ARG A 100 7.61 -14.44 -24.20
N THR A 101 8.35 -13.35 -24.43
CA THR A 101 8.28 -12.57 -25.67
C THR A 101 8.78 -13.40 -26.86
N LYS A 102 9.90 -14.13 -26.70
CA LYS A 102 10.41 -15.08 -27.72
C LYS A 102 9.37 -16.13 -28.08
N THR A 103 8.75 -16.74 -27.07
CA THR A 103 7.70 -17.73 -27.29
C THR A 103 6.48 -17.12 -27.99
N ALA A 104 6.09 -15.90 -27.62
CA ALA A 104 4.95 -15.21 -28.23
C ALA A 104 5.21 -14.82 -29.68
N LYS A 105 6.43 -14.34 -30.00
CA LYS A 105 6.86 -14.06 -31.38
C LYS A 105 6.90 -15.34 -32.22
N LEU A 106 7.47 -16.41 -31.68
CA LEU A 106 7.55 -17.71 -32.36
C LEU A 106 6.17 -18.32 -32.66
N LEU A 107 5.20 -18.07 -31.79
CA LEU A 107 3.83 -18.57 -31.92
C LEU A 107 2.86 -17.52 -32.45
N ALA A 108 3.35 -16.40 -33.00
CA ALA A 108 2.50 -15.37 -33.55
C ALA A 108 1.61 -15.96 -34.65
N GLY A 109 0.30 -15.66 -34.61
CA GLY A 109 -0.67 -16.18 -35.58
C GLY A 109 -1.09 -17.64 -35.38
N ARG A 110 -0.55 -18.38 -34.39
CA ARG A 110 -0.88 -19.80 -34.17
C ARG A 110 -1.60 -20.01 -32.84
N SER A 111 -2.74 -20.70 -32.87
CA SER A 111 -3.38 -21.19 -31.66
C SER A 111 -2.69 -22.48 -31.22
N VAL A 112 -2.11 -22.47 -30.02
CA VAL A 112 -1.37 -23.61 -29.47
C VAL A 112 -1.76 -23.82 -28.02
N SER A 113 -1.77 -25.09 -27.63
CA SER A 113 -2.12 -25.51 -26.28
C SER A 113 -1.22 -24.86 -25.23
N ARG A 114 -1.78 -24.67 -24.03
CA ARG A 114 -1.07 -24.05 -22.90
C ARG A 114 0.19 -24.82 -22.52
N ASN A 115 0.18 -26.14 -22.69
CA ASN A 115 1.30 -27.02 -22.36
C ASN A 115 2.47 -26.78 -23.30
N VAL A 116 2.22 -26.64 -24.62
CA VAL A 116 3.25 -26.32 -25.61
C VAL A 116 3.88 -24.95 -25.32
N LYS A 117 3.05 -23.93 -25.06
CA LYS A 117 3.53 -22.59 -24.66
C LYS A 117 4.43 -22.65 -23.43
N LYS A 118 4.06 -23.43 -22.40
CA LYS A 118 4.88 -23.61 -21.20
C LYS A 118 6.20 -24.34 -21.49
N THR A 119 6.19 -25.35 -22.34
CA THR A 119 7.41 -26.09 -22.73
C THR A 119 8.39 -25.19 -23.45
N LEU A 120 7.92 -24.35 -24.39
CA LEU A 120 8.77 -23.40 -25.10
C LEU A 120 9.36 -22.34 -24.17
N ILE A 121 8.55 -21.77 -23.28
CA ILE A 121 9.05 -20.84 -22.26
C ILE A 121 10.13 -21.51 -21.39
N PHE A 122 9.89 -22.76 -20.97
CA PHE A 122 10.84 -23.52 -20.18
C PHE A 122 12.16 -23.73 -20.94
N HIS A 123 12.10 -24.17 -22.19
CA HIS A 123 13.26 -24.34 -23.06
C HIS A 123 14.05 -23.02 -23.19
N HIS A 124 13.41 -21.92 -23.58
CA HIS A 124 14.09 -20.64 -23.73
C HIS A 124 14.69 -20.12 -22.41
N CYS A 125 14.05 -20.36 -21.27
CA CYS A 125 14.62 -20.02 -19.96
C CYS A 125 15.87 -20.84 -19.67
N LEU A 126 15.81 -22.15 -19.93
CA LEU A 126 16.92 -23.07 -19.67
C LEU A 126 18.13 -22.73 -20.54
N THR A 127 17.94 -22.57 -21.85
CA THR A 127 19.01 -22.24 -22.79
C THR A 127 19.66 -20.89 -22.46
N ALA A 128 18.87 -19.88 -22.10
CA ALA A 128 19.39 -18.56 -21.74
C ALA A 128 20.27 -18.62 -20.48
N GLU A 129 19.88 -19.41 -19.49
CA GLU A 129 20.61 -19.55 -18.23
C GLU A 129 21.85 -20.43 -18.38
N ILE A 130 21.79 -21.51 -19.18
CA ILE A 130 22.97 -22.30 -19.56
C ILE A 130 24.00 -21.39 -20.22
N ARG A 131 23.60 -20.65 -21.26
CA ARG A 131 24.50 -19.72 -21.98
C ARG A 131 25.10 -18.67 -21.05
N LYS A 132 24.28 -18.10 -20.14
CA LYS A 132 24.73 -17.08 -19.19
C LYS A 132 25.74 -17.63 -18.17
N LYS A 133 25.51 -18.83 -17.64
CA LYS A 133 26.39 -19.43 -16.63
C LYS A 133 27.66 -19.99 -17.24
N LEU A 134 27.57 -20.63 -18.40
CA LEU A 134 28.73 -21.12 -19.15
C LEU A 134 29.72 -19.99 -19.46
N ARG A 135 29.22 -18.78 -19.76
CA ARG A 135 30.05 -17.59 -19.95
C ARG A 135 30.66 -17.00 -18.68
N LYS A 136 30.06 -17.24 -17.51
CA LYS A 136 30.38 -16.49 -16.27
C LYS A 136 31.20 -17.24 -15.24
N ASN A 137 31.22 -18.58 -15.20
CA ASN A 137 32.11 -19.39 -14.35
C ASN A 137 31.98 -20.89 -14.67
N LYS A 138 33.09 -21.65 -14.54
CA LYS A 138 33.26 -23.12 -14.71
C LYS A 138 32.45 -23.98 -13.71
N ASP A 139 31.42 -23.42 -13.11
CA ASP A 139 30.64 -24.06 -12.05
C ASP A 139 29.69 -25.10 -12.66
N LYS A 140 30.19 -26.34 -12.79
CA LYS A 140 29.52 -27.49 -13.47
C LYS A 140 28.24 -27.97 -12.76
N SER A 141 27.82 -27.34 -11.65
CA SER A 141 26.67 -27.82 -10.90
C SER A 141 25.36 -27.57 -11.64
N CYS A 142 24.93 -28.58 -12.42
CA CYS A 142 23.67 -28.61 -13.15
C CYS A 142 22.48 -28.18 -12.28
N ARG A 143 22.48 -28.55 -11.00
CA ARG A 143 21.42 -28.18 -10.04
C ARG A 143 21.28 -26.67 -9.87
N ARG A 144 22.39 -25.92 -9.78
CA ARG A 144 22.36 -24.45 -9.67
C ARG A 144 21.88 -23.82 -10.97
N ILE A 145 22.19 -24.41 -12.12
CA ILE A 145 21.72 -23.94 -13.43
C ILE A 145 20.19 -24.13 -13.54
N LEU A 146 19.71 -25.30 -13.13
CA LEU A 146 18.29 -25.67 -13.17
C LEU A 146 17.44 -24.89 -12.16
N MET A 147 17.94 -24.65 -10.94
CA MET A 147 17.19 -23.97 -9.87
C MET A 147 17.48 -22.47 -9.82
N ASN A 148 17.26 -21.76 -10.92
CA ASN A 148 17.55 -20.33 -11.03
C ASN A 148 16.31 -19.43 -10.74
N LYS A 149 16.54 -18.11 -10.57
CA LYS A 149 15.48 -17.10 -10.33
C LYS A 149 14.47 -17.02 -11.48
N MET A 150 14.91 -17.23 -12.72
CA MET A 150 14.04 -17.21 -13.91
C MET A 150 13.04 -18.37 -13.92
N MET A 151 13.46 -19.56 -13.51
CA MET A 151 12.60 -20.74 -13.37
C MET A 151 11.57 -20.55 -12.25
N GLY A 152 11.94 -19.84 -11.18
CA GLY A 152 11.01 -19.37 -10.16
C GLY A 152 9.96 -18.40 -10.71
N LYS A 153 10.42 -17.36 -11.44
CA LYS A 153 9.56 -16.33 -12.06
C LYS A 153 8.46 -16.93 -12.95
N TYR A 154 8.79 -17.95 -13.75
CA TYR A 154 7.83 -18.61 -14.64
C TYR A 154 7.13 -19.83 -14.03
N LYS A 155 7.28 -20.07 -12.72
CA LYS A 155 6.69 -21.21 -12.00
C LYS A 155 7.06 -22.59 -12.61
N MET A 156 8.27 -22.71 -13.16
CA MET A 156 8.76 -23.94 -13.82
C MET A 156 9.48 -24.92 -12.88
N VAL A 157 9.68 -24.53 -11.62
CA VAL A 157 10.36 -25.34 -10.61
C VAL A 157 9.74 -26.74 -10.46
N ARG A 158 8.41 -26.88 -10.56
CA ARG A 158 7.75 -28.20 -10.49
C ARG A 158 8.17 -29.11 -11.66
N ARG A 159 8.20 -28.60 -12.88
CA ARG A 159 8.62 -29.36 -14.07
C ARG A 159 10.07 -29.79 -13.97
N ILE A 160 10.95 -28.90 -13.49
CA ILE A 160 12.36 -29.25 -13.26
C ILE A 160 12.50 -30.40 -12.27
N LYS A 161 11.74 -30.38 -11.18
CA LYS A 161 11.78 -31.46 -10.20
C LYS A 161 11.29 -32.78 -10.76
N GLN A 162 10.25 -32.74 -11.59
CA GLN A 162 9.71 -33.92 -12.26
C GLN A 162 10.70 -34.49 -13.29
N GLN A 163 11.34 -33.64 -14.09
CA GLN A 163 12.26 -34.07 -15.16
C GLN A 163 13.66 -34.44 -14.67
N PHE A 164 14.16 -33.78 -13.62
CA PHE A 164 15.55 -33.92 -13.15
C PHE A 164 15.65 -34.51 -11.73
N GLY A 165 14.55 -34.98 -11.14
CA GLY A 165 14.55 -35.63 -9.83
C GLY A 165 15.02 -34.76 -8.65
N ILE A 166 15.05 -33.43 -8.79
CA ILE A 166 15.67 -32.55 -7.79
C ILE A 166 14.82 -32.50 -6.51
N ARG A 167 15.25 -33.21 -5.46
CA ARG A 167 14.62 -33.14 -4.14
C ARG A 167 14.79 -31.74 -3.52
N LYS A 168 13.74 -31.27 -2.82
CA LYS A 168 13.78 -30.02 -2.05
C LYS A 168 14.72 -30.25 -0.85
N ARG A 169 15.78 -29.47 -0.71
CA ARG A 169 16.54 -29.43 0.55
C ARG A 169 15.63 -28.74 1.58
N ASN A 170 15.26 -29.45 2.65
CA ASN A 170 14.39 -28.94 3.70
C ASN A 170 15.11 -28.02 4.70
N ASP A 171 16.36 -27.65 4.41
CA ASP A 171 17.33 -27.04 5.32
C ASP A 171 16.82 -25.79 6.06
N LYS A 172 15.92 -25.00 5.47
CA LYS A 172 15.42 -23.77 6.11
C LYS A 172 14.36 -24.01 7.18
N LYS A 173 13.58 -25.10 7.09
CA LYS A 173 12.56 -25.42 8.10
C LYS A 173 13.19 -26.10 9.32
N THR A 174 14.19 -26.96 9.09
CA THR A 174 14.95 -27.61 10.16
C THR A 174 15.79 -26.61 10.94
N PHE A 175 16.47 -25.67 10.27
CA PHE A 175 17.28 -24.65 10.97
C PHE A 175 16.44 -23.72 11.87
N ARG A 176 15.26 -23.29 11.41
CA ARG A 176 14.36 -22.45 12.23
C ARG A 176 13.80 -23.19 13.44
N LYS A 177 13.47 -24.49 13.30
CA LYS A 177 13.03 -25.30 14.43
C LYS A 177 14.13 -25.47 15.47
N SER A 178 15.34 -25.81 15.03
CA SER A 178 16.51 -25.97 15.92
C SER A 178 16.88 -24.67 16.65
N CYS A 179 16.82 -23.51 15.98
CA CYS A 179 17.06 -22.22 16.63
C CYS A 179 15.98 -21.87 17.66
N MET A 180 14.70 -22.16 17.37
CA MET A 180 13.61 -21.94 18.31
C MET A 180 13.68 -22.90 19.50
N GLU A 181 14.09 -24.15 19.29
CA GLU A 181 14.34 -25.13 20.37
C GLU A 181 15.50 -24.69 21.26
N ALA A 182 16.60 -24.19 20.68
CA ALA A 182 17.71 -23.65 21.46
C ALA A 182 17.31 -22.42 22.28
N VAL A 183 16.52 -21.51 21.71
CA VAL A 183 15.99 -20.34 22.44
C VAL A 183 15.04 -20.78 23.56
N ALA A 184 14.15 -21.74 23.30
CA ALA A 184 13.23 -22.27 24.32
C ALA A 184 14.00 -22.94 25.46
N GLN A 185 15.06 -23.69 25.15
CA GLN A 185 15.92 -24.31 26.15
C GLN A 185 16.64 -23.27 27.01
N ASN A 186 17.18 -22.22 26.39
CA ASN A 186 17.83 -21.13 27.13
C ASN A 186 16.86 -20.33 28.01
N VAL A 187 15.62 -20.14 27.55
CA VAL A 187 14.56 -19.49 28.36
C VAL A 187 14.16 -20.38 29.53
N LYS A 188 14.04 -21.70 29.31
CA LYS A 188 13.76 -22.67 30.37
C LYS A 188 14.87 -22.68 31.42
N GLU A 189 16.13 -22.74 30.98
CA GLU A 189 17.30 -22.69 31.87
C GLU A 189 17.37 -21.38 32.66
N LEU A 190 17.02 -20.24 32.04
CA LEU A 190 16.95 -18.95 32.72
C LEU A 190 15.86 -18.92 33.81
N LEU A 191 14.68 -19.47 33.54
CA LEU A 191 13.57 -19.53 34.49
C LEU A 191 13.81 -20.54 35.62
N GLU A 192 14.58 -21.60 35.37
CA GLU A 192 14.98 -22.59 36.36
C GLU A 192 16.17 -22.12 37.24
N ARG A 193 16.92 -21.11 36.79
CA ARG A 193 17.95 -20.46 37.62
C ARG A 193 17.29 -19.59 38.69
N ASP A 194 17.53 -19.95 39.95
CA ASP A 194 17.02 -19.28 41.16
C ASP A 194 17.46 -17.81 41.29
N ASP A 195 18.52 -17.40 40.58
CA ASP A 195 18.98 -16.01 40.53
C ASP A 195 17.94 -15.04 39.93
N SER A 196 17.05 -15.56 39.08
CA SER A 196 15.94 -14.80 38.48
C SER A 196 14.93 -14.31 39.53
N SER A 197 14.80 -15.04 40.65
CA SER A 197 13.94 -14.65 41.79
C SER A 197 14.58 -13.54 42.64
N ARG A 198 15.91 -13.49 42.69
CA ARG A 198 16.69 -12.52 43.47
C ARG A 198 16.87 -11.17 42.78
N VAL A 199 16.90 -11.13 41.44
CA VAL A 199 17.10 -9.90 40.65
C VAL A 199 15.79 -9.15 40.38
N ALA A 200 14.65 -9.85 40.35
CA ALA A 200 13.35 -9.21 40.28
C ALA A 200 13.01 -8.62 41.66
N ALA A 201 13.30 -7.33 41.86
CA ALA A 201 12.93 -6.58 43.05
C ALA A 201 11.43 -6.81 43.37
N GLY A 202 11.18 -7.67 44.37
CA GLY A 202 9.86 -8.15 44.72
C GLY A 202 8.98 -7.01 45.20
N LYS A 203 8.04 -6.58 44.36
CA LYS A 203 6.91 -5.79 44.83
C LYS A 203 6.01 -6.74 45.62
N LYS A 204 6.02 -6.64 46.95
CA LYS A 204 5.04 -7.34 47.81
C LYS A 204 3.65 -6.84 47.41
N MET A 205 2.93 -7.65 46.63
CA MET A 205 1.53 -7.42 46.32
C MET A 205 0.71 -7.91 47.51
N THR A 206 0.45 -7.04 48.47
CA THR A 206 -0.56 -7.32 49.50
C THR A 206 -1.93 -7.17 48.84
N ILE A 207 -2.67 -8.28 48.69
CA ILE A 207 -4.05 -8.27 48.24
C ILE A 207 -4.92 -8.00 49.47
N THR A 208 -5.36 -6.77 49.67
CA THR A 208 -6.42 -6.46 50.63
C THR A 208 -7.76 -6.78 49.97
N ARG A 209 -8.49 -7.77 50.50
CA ARG A 209 -9.89 -8.01 50.14
C ARG A 209 -10.76 -7.04 50.93
N ASN A 210 -11.60 -6.29 50.22
CA ASN A 210 -12.85 -5.72 50.75
C ASN A 210 -14.00 -6.48 50.09
#